data_AF-A0A2D2DIP9-F1
#
_entry.id   AF-A0A2D2DIP9-F1
#
_cell.length_a   1.000
_cell.length_b   1.000
_cell.length_c   1.000
_cell.angle_alpha   90.00
_cell.angle_beta   90.00
_cell.angle_gamma   90.00
#
_symmetry.space_group_name_H-M   'P 1'
#
loop_
_entity.id
_entity.type
_entity.pdbx_description
1 polymer ?
#
loop_
_entity_poly.entity_id
_entity_poly.type
_entity_poly.pdbx_seq_one_letter_code
_entity_poly.pdbx_strand_id
1 'polypeptide(L)'
;MKLFSKAAATGLALKSIYFSIREAVAYRGVRDANKDITINHGDMRHGTPGVNAALQLSVVWSCVRLIAETIATLPLITYERKVVDGREIRLVAREHPLYYLLHDSPNADMTAVEFWEAVVSQICLWGNAYCLKSYGAAGRIVALDPLNPALMTVRRSADGALSYLYADARGQKQFAEGDIWHIKGFGTDGLMGISPITAGWRSMSGATATENASASTFTNNMRTAGVVSVKEFLNIDQRKQMKEKVMGAVFGDSRTGQLQLLEGGAEFTQLSMHPADAQMLETRAFSVEDLCRWFGMPPSMIGHGTAVSNWGTGREQINLNLIQYVLRAYMVRIEQGIKKSLMTPVERARFFSEYSVEGLLRGDSVTRFQVYSTAIQNSIKTPNECRALENDPPLEGGDVLVIQSNLVPLTMLGKITSTAQTAKSAMLSWLGIKEKDDDHSA
;
A
#
# COMPACT_ATOMS: atom_id res chain seq x y z
N MET A 1 -22.67 41.63 0.17
CA MET A 1 -23.09 42.88 -0.49
C MET A 1 -22.47 43.08 -1.87
N LYS A 2 -21.14 42.97 -2.08
CA LYS A 2 -20.50 43.18 -3.40
C LYS A 2 -20.88 42.17 -4.52
N LEU A 3 -21.32 40.96 -4.17
CA LEU A 3 -21.78 39.95 -5.14
C LEU A 3 -23.18 40.25 -5.71
N PHE A 4 -24.05 40.91 -4.93
CA PHE A 4 -25.41 41.23 -5.35
C PHE A 4 -25.46 42.38 -6.37
N SER A 5 -24.51 43.33 -6.31
CA SER A 5 -24.45 44.42 -7.29
C SER A 5 -23.94 43.97 -8.67
N LYS A 6 -23.17 42.88 -8.74
CA LYS A 6 -22.68 42.31 -10.02
C LYS A 6 -23.73 41.46 -10.73
N ALA A 7 -24.61 40.77 -9.99
CA ALA A 7 -25.66 39.92 -10.57
C ALA A 7 -26.78 40.72 -11.26
N ALA A 8 -27.07 41.94 -10.79
CA ALA A 8 -28.03 42.84 -11.44
C ALA A 8 -27.59 43.31 -12.83
N ALA A 9 -26.29 43.26 -13.13
CA ALA A 9 -25.72 43.71 -14.40
C ALA A 9 -25.59 42.59 -15.46
N THR A 10 -25.76 41.31 -15.09
CA THR A 10 -25.50 40.16 -15.98
C THR A 10 -26.70 39.25 -16.22
N GLY A 11 -27.91 39.64 -15.77
CA GLY A 11 -29.15 38.88 -16.05
C GLY A 11 -29.20 37.48 -15.41
N LEU A 12 -28.24 37.13 -14.54
CA LEU A 12 -28.27 35.87 -13.81
C LEU A 12 -29.40 35.91 -12.78
N ALA A 13 -30.38 35.01 -12.91
CA ALA A 13 -31.55 34.99 -12.05
C ALA A 13 -31.15 34.91 -10.56
N LEU A 14 -31.49 35.95 -9.80
CA LEU A 14 -31.24 36.06 -8.34
C LEU A 14 -31.67 34.81 -7.56
N LYS A 15 -32.67 34.06 -8.04
CA LYS A 15 -33.11 32.78 -7.47
C LYS A 15 -32.01 31.70 -7.46
N SER A 16 -31.19 31.60 -8.51
CA SER A 16 -30.11 30.61 -8.60
C SER A 16 -28.97 30.90 -7.60
N ILE A 17 -28.60 32.17 -7.46
CA ILE A 17 -27.59 32.62 -6.51
C ILE A 17 -28.09 32.44 -5.07
N TYR A 18 -29.36 32.75 -4.81
CA TYR A 18 -29.96 32.56 -3.49
C TYR A 18 -30.07 31.08 -3.10
N PHE A 19 -30.37 30.19 -4.07
CA PHE A 19 -30.44 28.75 -3.84
C PHE A 19 -29.05 28.17 -3.52
N SER A 20 -28.02 28.54 -4.29
CA SER A 20 -26.64 28.12 -4.06
C SER A 20 -26.06 28.63 -2.73
N ILE A 21 -26.38 29.87 -2.34
CA ILE A 21 -25.96 30.40 -1.03
C ILE A 21 -26.70 29.69 0.11
N ARG A 22 -27.99 29.39 -0.04
CA ARG A 22 -28.77 28.67 0.97
C ARG A 22 -28.26 27.24 1.16
N GLU A 23 -27.88 26.54 0.08
CA GLU A 23 -27.23 25.23 0.15
C GLU A 23 -25.84 25.30 0.79
N ALA A 24 -25.02 26.29 0.43
CA ALA A 24 -23.69 26.47 1.02
C ALA A 24 -23.74 26.86 2.52
N VAL A 25 -24.75 27.63 2.93
CA VAL A 25 -25.00 27.99 4.34
C VAL A 25 -25.58 26.81 5.10
N ALA A 26 -26.43 25.98 4.49
CA ALA A 26 -26.87 24.71 5.08
C ALA A 26 -25.67 23.76 5.29
N TYR A 27 -24.74 23.71 4.32
CA TYR A 27 -23.51 22.93 4.41
C TYR A 27 -22.58 23.42 5.54
N ARG A 28 -22.50 24.74 5.77
CA ARG A 28 -21.77 25.31 6.93
C ARG A 28 -22.48 25.11 8.26
N GLY A 29 -23.80 25.27 8.31
CA GLY A 29 -24.59 25.10 9.55
C GLY A 29 -24.55 23.67 10.10
N VAL A 30 -24.52 22.66 9.22
CA VAL A 30 -24.35 21.25 9.60
C VAL A 30 -22.94 20.96 10.14
N ARG A 31 -21.94 21.74 9.74
CA ARG A 31 -20.55 21.59 10.18
C ARG A 31 -20.33 22.12 11.61
N ASP A 32 -21.02 23.19 12.00
CA ASP A 32 -20.86 23.83 13.31
C ASP A 32 -21.73 23.20 14.42
N ALA A 33 -22.83 22.52 14.09
CA ALA A 33 -23.73 21.87 15.04
C ALA A 33 -23.20 20.53 15.62
N ASN A 34 -22.01 20.09 15.21
CA ASN A 34 -21.51 18.73 15.36
C ASN A 34 -20.19 18.66 16.17
N LYS A 35 -20.13 19.37 17.30
CA LYS A 35 -18.92 19.41 18.16
C LYS A 35 -18.63 18.12 18.93
N ASP A 36 -19.61 17.21 19.04
CA ASP A 36 -19.46 15.90 19.70
C ASP A 36 -19.34 14.73 18.69
N ILE A 37 -18.97 15.01 17.44
CA ILE A 37 -18.85 13.97 16.42
C ILE A 37 -17.41 13.46 16.32
N THR A 38 -17.25 12.14 16.40
CA THR A 38 -16.08 11.43 15.90
C THR A 38 -16.11 11.45 14.37
N ILE A 39 -15.78 12.60 13.78
CA ILE A 39 -15.75 12.79 12.33
C ILE A 39 -14.56 11.99 11.78
N ASN A 40 -14.75 11.27 10.69
CA ASN A 40 -13.67 10.66 9.89
C ASN A 40 -12.70 11.69 9.29
N HIS A 41 -13.05 12.97 9.36
CA HIS A 41 -12.09 14.04 9.29
C HIS A 41 -11.39 14.05 10.64
N GLY A 42 -10.18 13.50 10.72
CA GLY A 42 -9.27 13.90 11.77
C GLY A 42 -9.36 15.41 11.88
N ASP A 43 -9.84 15.87 13.04
CA ASP A 43 -9.99 17.26 13.48
C ASP A 43 -9.17 18.18 12.55
N MET A 44 -9.82 18.85 11.58
CA MET A 44 -9.13 19.71 10.61
C MET A 44 -8.63 20.96 11.35
N ARG A 45 -7.61 20.74 12.17
CA ARG A 45 -6.77 21.75 12.76
C ARG A 45 -6.18 22.54 11.61
N HIS A 46 -6.13 23.86 11.77
CA HIS A 46 -5.47 24.72 10.79
C HIS A 46 -4.06 24.19 10.52
N GLY A 47 -3.82 23.69 9.31
CA GLY A 47 -2.53 23.16 8.87
C GLY A 47 -2.47 21.65 8.56
N THR A 48 -3.50 20.84 8.82
CA THR A 48 -3.48 19.43 8.40
C THR A 48 -3.57 19.34 6.86
N PRO A 49 -2.59 18.73 6.17
CA PRO A 49 -2.65 18.57 4.72
C PRO A 49 -3.78 17.60 4.37
N GLY A 50 -4.58 17.96 3.37
CA GLY A 50 -5.56 17.04 2.81
C GLY A 50 -4.88 15.85 2.13
N VAL A 51 -5.61 14.75 1.93
CA VAL A 51 -5.07 13.52 1.32
C VAL A 51 -4.40 13.78 -0.03
N ASN A 52 -5.01 14.64 -0.87
CA ASN A 52 -4.43 15.02 -2.16
C ASN A 52 -3.10 15.76 -2.02
N ALA A 53 -2.95 16.60 -1.00
CA ALA A 53 -1.68 17.30 -0.72
C ALA A 53 -0.63 16.33 -0.19
N ALA A 54 -1.03 15.38 0.67
CA ALA A 54 -0.11 14.34 1.16
C ALA A 54 0.40 13.45 0.00
N LEU A 55 -0.47 13.08 -0.96
CA LEU A 55 -0.08 12.31 -2.15
C LEU A 55 0.85 13.06 -3.11
N GLN A 56 0.97 14.40 -3.01
CA GLN A 56 1.97 15.14 -3.78
C GLN A 56 3.40 14.91 -3.28
N LEU A 57 3.57 14.45 -2.02
CA LEU A 57 4.87 14.02 -1.52
C LEU A 57 5.21 12.66 -2.13
N SER A 58 6.33 12.60 -2.86
CA SER A 58 6.77 11.38 -3.59
C SER A 58 6.91 10.17 -2.68
N VAL A 59 7.32 10.36 -1.42
CA VAL A 59 7.46 9.32 -0.40
C VAL A 59 6.11 8.71 -0.05
N VAL A 60 5.10 9.56 0.21
CA VAL A 60 3.74 9.11 0.55
C VAL A 60 3.12 8.37 -0.64
N TRP A 61 3.24 8.93 -1.84
CA TRP A 61 2.79 8.28 -3.07
C TRP A 61 3.42 6.89 -3.22
N SER A 62 4.75 6.80 -3.10
CA SER A 62 5.48 5.55 -3.30
C SER A 62 5.14 4.49 -2.24
N CYS A 63 5.01 4.87 -0.97
CA CYS A 63 4.62 3.96 0.11
C CYS A 63 3.21 3.39 -0.11
N VAL A 64 2.22 4.26 -0.39
CA VAL A 64 0.83 3.85 -0.58
C VAL A 64 0.70 2.98 -1.82
N ARG A 65 1.28 3.42 -2.95
CA ARG A 65 1.28 2.67 -4.21
C ARG A 65 1.91 1.29 -4.04
N LEU A 66 3.09 1.19 -3.42
CA LEU A 66 3.78 -0.09 -3.26
C LEU A 66 2.97 -1.06 -2.39
N ILE A 67 2.37 -0.59 -1.28
CA ILE A 67 1.52 -1.45 -0.44
C ILE A 67 0.26 -1.89 -1.20
N ALA A 68 -0.43 -0.95 -1.84
CA ALA A 68 -1.69 -1.20 -2.53
C ALA A 68 -1.51 -2.13 -3.75
N GLU A 69 -0.58 -1.82 -4.65
CA GLU A 69 -0.32 -2.64 -5.84
C GLU A 69 0.20 -4.03 -5.46
N THR A 70 1.06 -4.14 -4.43
CA THR A 70 1.56 -5.45 -4.01
C THR A 70 0.45 -6.33 -3.46
N ILE A 71 -0.47 -5.79 -2.64
CA ILE A 71 -1.58 -6.59 -2.10
C ILE A 71 -2.63 -6.87 -3.19
N ALA A 72 -2.92 -5.90 -4.06
CA ALA A 72 -3.92 -6.03 -5.12
C ALA A 72 -3.56 -7.10 -6.16
N THR A 73 -2.27 -7.32 -6.40
CA THR A 73 -1.79 -8.34 -7.34
C THR A 73 -1.76 -9.76 -6.74
N LEU A 74 -1.97 -9.91 -5.43
CA LEU A 74 -2.03 -11.22 -4.79
C LEU A 74 -3.43 -11.83 -4.98
N PRO A 75 -3.53 -13.07 -5.48
CA PRO A 75 -4.80 -13.76 -5.59
C PRO A 75 -5.43 -13.94 -4.21
N LEU A 76 -6.66 -13.45 -4.04
CA LEU A 76 -7.47 -13.70 -2.85
C LEU A 76 -8.39 -14.88 -3.10
N ILE A 77 -8.05 -16.03 -2.52
CA ILE A 77 -8.71 -17.30 -2.82
C ILE A 77 -9.64 -17.67 -1.68
N THR A 78 -10.86 -18.09 -2.02
CA THR A 78 -11.79 -18.68 -1.05
C THR A 78 -11.59 -20.19 -1.00
N TYR A 79 -11.36 -20.70 0.21
CA TYR A 79 -11.15 -22.11 0.52
C TYR A 79 -12.29 -22.68 1.35
N GLU A 80 -12.46 -23.99 1.23
CA GLU A 80 -13.34 -24.83 2.02
C GLU A 80 -12.51 -25.75 2.92
N ARG A 81 -12.85 -25.82 4.20
CA ARG A 81 -12.37 -26.81 5.15
C ARG A 81 -13.16 -28.09 4.96
N LYS A 82 -12.49 -29.15 4.52
CA LYS A 82 -13.03 -30.51 4.53
C LYS A 82 -12.19 -31.40 5.43
N VAL A 83 -12.85 -32.33 6.11
CA VAL A 83 -12.17 -33.39 6.85
C VAL A 83 -12.10 -34.61 5.95
N VAL A 84 -10.88 -35.04 5.62
CA VAL A 84 -10.62 -36.29 4.90
C VAL A 84 -9.76 -37.16 5.80
N ASP A 85 -10.21 -38.38 6.09
CA ASP A 85 -9.53 -39.34 6.97
C ASP A 85 -9.14 -38.76 8.35
N GLY A 86 -10.04 -37.95 8.94
CA GLY A 86 -9.82 -37.29 10.23
C GLY A 86 -8.84 -36.10 10.21
N ARG A 87 -8.35 -35.69 9.02
CA ARG A 87 -7.46 -34.54 8.85
C ARG A 87 -8.19 -33.40 8.16
N GLU A 88 -8.06 -32.19 8.70
CA GLU A 88 -8.53 -30.98 8.02
C GLU A 88 -7.65 -30.67 6.82
N ILE A 89 -8.26 -30.64 5.63
CA ILE A 89 -7.65 -30.18 4.39
C ILE A 89 -8.36 -28.91 3.90
N ARG A 90 -7.60 -28.05 3.23
CA ARG A 90 -8.13 -26.87 2.53
C ARG A 90 -8.27 -27.18 1.05
N LEU A 91 -9.47 -26.97 0.50
CA LEU A 91 -9.76 -27.12 -0.93
C LEU A 91 -10.23 -25.79 -1.49
N VAL A 92 -9.89 -25.48 -2.75
CA VAL A 92 -10.34 -24.24 -3.39
C VAL A 92 -11.85 -24.31 -3.64
N ALA A 93 -12.60 -23.35 -3.12
CA ALA A 93 -14.06 -23.31 -3.17
C ALA A 93 -14.56 -22.52 -4.40
N ARG A 94 -14.29 -23.02 -5.62
CA ARG A 94 -14.65 -22.34 -6.88
C ARG A 94 -16.15 -22.10 -7.07
N GLU A 95 -16.98 -22.96 -6.50
CA GLU A 95 -18.45 -22.86 -6.58
C GLU A 95 -19.03 -21.82 -5.62
N HIS A 96 -18.24 -21.31 -4.66
CA HIS A 96 -18.72 -20.33 -3.70
C HIS A 96 -18.87 -18.95 -4.38
N PRO A 97 -20.00 -18.23 -4.24
CA PRO A 97 -20.21 -16.94 -4.91
C PRO A 97 -19.12 -15.89 -4.60
N LEU A 98 -18.60 -15.88 -3.36
CA LEU A 98 -17.51 -15.00 -2.96
C LEU A 98 -16.18 -15.29 -3.69
N TYR A 99 -15.98 -16.49 -4.24
CA TYR A 99 -14.77 -16.78 -5.01
C TYR A 99 -14.68 -15.86 -6.22
N TYR A 100 -15.70 -15.84 -7.07
CA TYR A 100 -15.76 -14.98 -8.26
C TYR A 100 -15.70 -13.49 -7.88
N LEU A 101 -16.44 -13.11 -6.83
CA LEU A 101 -16.53 -11.73 -6.39
C LEU A 101 -15.19 -11.17 -5.87
N LEU A 102 -14.39 -11.98 -5.17
CA LEU A 102 -13.13 -11.52 -4.57
C LEU A 102 -11.92 -11.71 -5.49
N HIS A 103 -11.97 -12.71 -6.38
CA HIS A 103 -10.87 -13.11 -7.25
C HIS A 103 -10.94 -12.47 -8.65
N ASP A 104 -12.12 -12.40 -9.27
CA ASP A 104 -12.24 -12.02 -10.70
C ASP A 104 -12.79 -10.59 -10.86
N SER A 105 -14.01 -10.34 -10.37
CA SER A 105 -14.72 -9.08 -10.60
C SER A 105 -15.65 -8.75 -9.42
N PRO A 106 -15.22 -7.84 -8.53
CA PRO A 106 -16.01 -7.43 -7.37
C PRO A 106 -17.25 -6.61 -7.71
N ASN A 107 -17.24 -5.90 -8.84
CA ASN A 107 -18.36 -5.12 -9.34
C ASN A 107 -18.26 -4.97 -10.86
N ALA A 108 -19.27 -4.36 -11.48
CA ALA A 108 -19.34 -4.22 -12.93
C ALA A 108 -18.29 -3.25 -13.51
N ASP A 109 -17.76 -2.35 -12.69
CA ASP A 109 -16.91 -1.24 -13.13
C ASP A 109 -15.40 -1.52 -12.95
N MET A 110 -15.03 -2.48 -12.10
CA MET A 110 -13.64 -2.72 -11.66
C MET A 110 -13.26 -4.19 -11.78
N THR A 111 -12.02 -4.42 -12.18
CA THR A 111 -11.32 -5.70 -11.98
C THR A 111 -10.99 -5.91 -10.49
N ALA A 112 -10.70 -7.16 -10.10
CA ALA A 112 -10.29 -7.46 -8.73
C ALA A 112 -9.06 -6.65 -8.29
N VAL A 113 -8.08 -6.46 -9.18
CA VAL A 113 -6.87 -5.69 -8.89
C VAL A 113 -7.21 -4.22 -8.59
N GLU A 114 -7.99 -3.57 -9.45
CA GLU A 114 -8.40 -2.16 -9.24
C GLU A 114 -9.20 -1.98 -7.95
N PHE A 115 -10.08 -2.92 -7.63
CA PHE A 115 -10.85 -2.90 -6.39
C PHE A 115 -9.96 -3.04 -5.16
N TRP A 116 -9.07 -4.03 -5.11
CA TRP A 116 -8.17 -4.22 -3.97
C TRP A 116 -7.18 -3.08 -3.83
N GLU A 117 -6.69 -2.53 -4.94
CA GLU A 117 -5.85 -1.34 -4.96
C GLU A 117 -6.60 -0.16 -4.34
N ALA A 118 -7.85 0.07 -4.73
CA ALA A 118 -8.67 1.13 -4.16
C ALA A 118 -8.94 0.93 -2.66
N VAL A 119 -9.30 -0.29 -2.25
CA VAL A 119 -9.60 -0.62 -0.85
C VAL A 119 -8.36 -0.46 0.03
N VAL A 120 -7.22 -1.02 -0.37
CA VAL A 120 -5.97 -0.92 0.40
C VAL A 120 -5.49 0.52 0.44
N SER A 121 -5.54 1.25 -0.69
CA SER A 121 -5.23 2.69 -0.72
C SER A 121 -6.11 3.47 0.26
N GLN A 122 -7.40 3.15 0.33
CA GLN A 122 -8.31 3.80 1.27
C GLN A 122 -7.91 3.55 2.73
N ILE A 123 -7.51 2.32 3.08
CA ILE A 123 -7.02 1.98 4.41
C ILE A 123 -5.71 2.74 4.70
N CYS A 124 -4.77 2.80 3.75
CA CYS A 124 -3.49 3.50 3.95
C CYS A 124 -3.65 5.03 4.11
N LEU A 125 -4.61 5.64 3.42
CA LEU A 125 -4.80 7.09 3.44
C LEU A 125 -5.74 7.55 4.56
N TRP A 126 -6.93 6.95 4.69
CA TRP A 126 -7.95 7.36 5.67
C TRP A 126 -8.01 6.46 6.91
N GLY A 127 -7.24 5.37 6.96
CA GLY A 127 -7.35 4.37 8.02
C GLY A 127 -8.59 3.48 7.91
N ASN A 128 -9.48 3.74 6.95
CA ASN A 128 -10.78 3.09 6.82
C ASN A 128 -11.13 2.92 5.35
N ALA A 129 -11.66 1.75 5.00
CA ALA A 129 -12.29 1.50 3.71
C ALA A 129 -13.74 1.03 3.92
N TYR A 130 -14.62 1.46 3.02
CA TYR A 130 -16.04 1.15 3.05
C TYR A 130 -16.46 0.57 1.72
N CYS A 131 -17.06 -0.61 1.72
CA CYS A 131 -17.65 -1.20 0.53
C CYS A 131 -19.17 -1.36 0.75
N LEU A 132 -19.97 -0.87 -0.17
CA LEU A 132 -21.40 -1.13 -0.19
C LEU A 132 -21.64 -2.56 -0.69
N LYS A 133 -22.44 -3.33 0.06
CA LYS A 133 -22.87 -4.67 -0.35
C LYS A 133 -24.16 -4.56 -1.14
N SER A 134 -24.09 -5.00 -2.39
CA SER A 134 -25.27 -5.13 -3.25
C SER A 134 -25.75 -6.58 -3.21
N TYR A 135 -27.04 -6.78 -2.94
CA TYR A 135 -27.66 -8.09 -2.79
C TYR A 135 -28.54 -8.43 -3.99
N GLY A 136 -28.41 -9.65 -4.50
CA GLY A 136 -29.28 -10.19 -5.55
C GLY A 136 -30.61 -10.69 -4.98
N ALA A 137 -31.51 -11.12 -5.86
CA ALA A 137 -32.87 -11.57 -5.50
C ALA A 137 -32.90 -12.73 -4.47
N ALA A 138 -31.85 -13.56 -4.45
CA ALA A 138 -31.73 -14.68 -3.51
C ALA A 138 -31.09 -14.29 -2.16
N GLY A 139 -30.91 -12.99 -1.88
CA GLY A 139 -30.29 -12.49 -0.64
C GLY A 139 -28.78 -12.72 -0.56
N ARG A 140 -28.13 -13.07 -1.68
CA ARG A 140 -26.67 -13.26 -1.77
C ARG A 140 -26.00 -11.98 -2.26
N ILE A 141 -24.76 -11.75 -1.82
CA ILE A 141 -23.96 -10.61 -2.28
C ILE A 141 -23.57 -10.85 -3.74
N VAL A 142 -23.85 -9.86 -4.59
CA VAL A 142 -23.56 -9.89 -6.04
C VAL A 142 -22.54 -8.83 -6.47
N ALA A 143 -22.38 -7.75 -5.71
CA ALA A 143 -21.37 -6.74 -5.98
C ALA A 143 -20.87 -6.07 -4.68
N LEU A 144 -19.64 -5.57 -4.73
CA LEU A 144 -18.98 -4.77 -3.71
C LEU A 144 -18.50 -3.46 -4.32
N ASP A 145 -19.11 -2.35 -3.91
CA ASP A 145 -18.81 -1.04 -4.47
C ASP A 145 -18.02 -0.20 -3.45
N PRO A 146 -16.76 0.17 -3.72
CA PRO A 146 -15.97 0.97 -2.79
C PRO A 146 -16.53 2.40 -2.71
N LEU A 147 -16.79 2.87 -1.49
CA LEU A 147 -17.28 4.22 -1.21
C LEU A 147 -16.13 5.11 -0.74
N ASN A 148 -16.14 6.38 -1.15
CA ASN A 148 -15.13 7.34 -0.71
C ASN A 148 -15.20 7.57 0.82
N PRO A 149 -14.14 7.23 1.59
CA PRO A 149 -14.13 7.39 3.04
C PRO A 149 -14.27 8.85 3.50
N ALA A 150 -13.85 9.82 2.70
CA ALA A 150 -13.94 11.25 3.04
C ALA A 150 -15.40 11.72 3.19
N LEU A 151 -16.34 11.04 2.53
CA LEU A 151 -17.76 11.36 2.52
C LEU A 151 -18.57 10.52 3.52
N MET A 152 -17.91 9.65 4.28
CA MET A 152 -18.53 8.71 5.20
C MET A 152 -18.39 9.18 6.65
N THR A 153 -19.51 9.22 7.38
CA THR A 153 -19.55 9.46 8.83
C THR A 153 -20.15 8.25 9.53
N VAL A 154 -19.46 7.70 10.52
CA VAL A 154 -19.92 6.56 11.29
C VAL A 154 -20.45 7.04 12.64
N ARG A 155 -21.65 6.59 13.01
CA ARG A 155 -22.28 6.92 14.28
C ARG A 155 -22.75 5.65 14.97
N ARG A 156 -22.53 5.58 16.28
CA ARG A 156 -23.13 4.57 17.13
C ARG A 156 -24.34 5.16 17.81
N SER A 157 -25.51 4.57 17.59
CA SER A 157 -26.75 4.97 18.25
C SER A 157 -26.72 4.62 19.73
N ALA A 158 -27.61 5.21 20.52
CA ALA A 158 -27.74 4.90 21.96
C ALA A 158 -27.99 3.40 22.21
N ASP A 159 -28.68 2.73 21.29
CA ASP A 159 -28.95 1.28 21.32
C ASP A 159 -27.72 0.42 20.97
N GLY A 160 -26.57 1.04 20.70
CA GLY A 160 -25.32 0.36 20.36
C GLY A 160 -25.17 -0.04 18.90
N ALA A 161 -26.21 0.12 18.08
CA ALA A 161 -26.20 -0.16 16.64
C ALA A 161 -25.37 0.87 15.86
N LEU A 162 -24.62 0.38 14.87
CA LEU A 162 -23.83 1.20 13.96
C LEU A 162 -24.68 1.72 12.81
N SER A 163 -24.55 3.02 12.53
CA SER A 163 -25.15 3.70 11.39
C SER A 163 -24.08 4.43 10.60
N TYR A 164 -24.23 4.40 9.29
CA TYR A 164 -23.28 4.97 8.34
C TYR A 164 -24.00 6.02 7.52
N LEU A 165 -23.51 7.26 7.55
CA LEU A 165 -24.05 8.36 6.78
C LEU A 165 -23.07 8.72 5.67
N TYR A 166 -23.50 8.54 4.43
CA TYR A 166 -22.75 8.86 3.23
C TYR A 166 -23.33 10.11 2.58
N ALA A 167 -22.53 11.17 2.47
CA ALA A 167 -22.94 12.45 1.91
C ALA A 167 -22.24 12.69 0.57
N ASP A 168 -22.93 12.41 -0.53
CA ASP A 168 -22.43 12.65 -1.89
C ASP A 168 -23.10 13.89 -2.51
N ALA A 169 -22.61 14.34 -3.66
CA ALA A 169 -23.20 15.44 -4.44
C ALA A 169 -24.69 15.20 -4.78
N ARG A 170 -25.13 13.95 -4.78
CA ARG A 170 -26.52 13.53 -5.03
C ARG A 170 -27.42 13.60 -3.79
N GLY A 171 -26.86 13.82 -2.60
CA GLY A 171 -27.57 13.90 -1.33
C GLY A 171 -26.96 13.04 -0.23
N GLN A 172 -27.63 13.01 0.92
CA GLN A 172 -27.23 12.20 2.08
C GLN A 172 -28.03 10.90 2.12
N LYS A 173 -27.34 9.77 2.24
CA LYS A 173 -27.95 8.46 2.41
C LYS A 173 -27.44 7.81 3.69
N GLN A 174 -28.35 7.25 4.47
CA GLN A 174 -28.02 6.47 5.65
C GLN A 174 -28.08 4.98 5.31
N PHE A 175 -27.09 4.24 5.78
CA PHE A 175 -26.93 2.80 5.62
C PHE A 175 -26.86 2.12 6.98
N ALA A 176 -27.39 0.90 7.05
CA ALA A 176 -27.28 0.07 8.24
C ALA A 176 -25.93 -0.66 8.27
N GLU A 177 -25.54 -1.18 9.43
CA GLU A 177 -24.33 -2.02 9.59
C GLU A 177 -24.32 -3.24 8.66
N GLY A 178 -25.50 -3.78 8.36
CA GLY A 178 -25.68 -4.90 7.44
C GLY A 178 -25.36 -4.58 5.98
N ASP A 179 -25.42 -3.31 5.57
CA ASP A 179 -25.27 -2.91 4.16
C ASP A 179 -23.82 -2.57 3.80
N ILE A 180 -23.02 -2.16 4.79
CA ILE A 180 -21.64 -1.73 4.57
C ILE A 180 -20.66 -2.74 5.13
N TRP A 181 -19.70 -3.10 4.30
CA TRP A 181 -18.48 -3.76 4.74
C TRP A 181 -17.44 -2.70 5.08
N HIS A 182 -17.23 -2.50 6.38
CA HIS A 182 -16.23 -1.55 6.90
C HIS A 182 -14.95 -2.28 7.30
N ILE A 183 -13.86 -1.96 6.60
CA ILE A 183 -12.52 -2.46 6.88
C ILE A 183 -11.75 -1.39 7.63
N LYS A 184 -11.22 -1.78 8.80
CA LYS A 184 -10.56 -0.87 9.75
C LYS A 184 -9.06 -1.11 9.74
N GLY A 185 -8.30 -0.05 9.50
CA GLY A 185 -6.86 0.01 9.69
C GLY A 185 -6.47 0.02 11.16
N PHE A 186 -5.25 0.47 11.43
CA PHE A 186 -4.78 0.66 12.81
C PHE A 186 -5.67 1.67 13.54
N GLY A 187 -6.13 1.35 14.75
CA GLY A 187 -6.99 2.22 15.55
C GLY A 187 -7.01 1.78 17.01
N THR A 188 -7.40 2.69 17.91
CA THR A 188 -7.35 2.48 19.37
C THR A 188 -8.72 2.18 19.98
N ASP A 189 -9.81 2.66 19.38
CA ASP A 189 -11.17 2.58 19.92
C ASP A 189 -11.97 1.35 19.45
N GLY A 190 -11.45 0.62 18.44
CA GLY A 190 -12.13 -0.52 17.80
C GLY A 190 -13.33 -0.13 16.92
N LEU A 191 -13.73 1.14 16.93
CA LEU A 191 -14.81 1.68 16.12
C LEU A 191 -14.29 2.07 14.73
N MET A 192 -13.15 2.76 14.69
CA MET A 192 -12.58 3.36 13.48
C MET A 192 -11.07 3.13 13.42
N GLY A 193 -10.52 3.07 12.21
CA GLY A 193 -9.10 3.24 12.01
C GLY A 193 -8.70 4.71 12.10
N ILE A 194 -7.45 4.95 12.48
CA ILE A 194 -6.79 6.25 12.50
C ILE A 194 -6.07 6.42 11.17
N SER A 195 -6.30 7.54 10.50
CA SER A 195 -5.58 7.89 9.27
C SER A 195 -4.11 8.21 9.60
N PRO A 196 -3.14 7.52 8.96
CA PRO A 196 -1.72 7.84 9.10
C PRO A 196 -1.40 9.29 8.72
N ILE A 197 -2.13 9.87 7.75
CA ILE A 197 -1.99 11.26 7.33
C ILE A 197 -2.41 12.21 8.45
N THR A 198 -3.56 11.94 9.09
CA THR A 198 -4.03 12.77 10.19
C THR A 198 -3.15 12.66 11.43
N ALA A 199 -2.62 11.47 11.73
CA ALA A 199 -1.72 11.25 12.86
C ALA A 199 -0.33 11.87 12.61
N GLY A 200 0.20 11.71 11.39
CA GLY A 200 1.51 12.21 10.96
C GLY A 200 1.51 13.59 10.31
N TRP A 201 0.44 14.37 10.48
CA TRP A 201 0.27 15.64 9.78
C TRP A 201 1.43 16.61 9.98
N ARG A 202 2.07 16.61 11.15
CA ARG A 202 3.24 17.45 11.47
C ARG A 202 4.45 17.08 10.62
N SER A 203 4.75 15.79 10.51
CA SER A 203 5.84 15.27 9.67
C SER A 203 5.60 15.63 8.20
N MET A 204 4.38 15.42 7.71
CA MET A 204 4.01 15.72 6.32
C MET A 204 4.02 17.22 6.02
N SER A 205 3.52 18.04 6.94
CA SER A 205 3.55 19.51 6.80
C SER A 205 4.97 20.04 6.85
N GLY A 206 5.82 19.48 7.72
CA GLY A 206 7.24 19.82 7.81
C GLY A 206 7.97 19.49 6.52
N ALA A 207 7.79 18.28 5.98
CA ALA A 207 8.36 17.88 4.70
C ALA A 207 7.91 18.81 3.56
N THR A 208 6.61 19.10 3.47
CA THR A 208 6.05 20.02 2.46
C THR A 208 6.63 21.43 2.58
N ALA A 209 6.78 21.94 3.81
CA ALA A 209 7.37 23.26 4.06
C ALA A 209 8.84 23.31 3.65
N THR A 210 9.62 22.26 3.96
CA THR A 210 11.02 22.13 3.53
C THR A 210 11.12 22.10 2.00
N GLU A 211 10.27 21.35 1.32
CA GLU A 211 10.27 21.30 -0.14
C GLU A 211 9.89 22.64 -0.77
N ASN A 212 8.89 23.34 -0.24
CA ASN A 212 8.50 24.67 -0.69
C ASN A 212 9.60 25.71 -0.46
N ALA A 213 10.28 25.65 0.69
CA ALA A 213 11.41 26.52 1.00
C ALA A 213 12.56 26.26 0.02
N SER A 214 12.93 24.99 -0.21
CA SER A 214 13.93 24.62 -1.21
C SER A 214 13.53 25.09 -2.61
N ALA A 215 12.29 24.83 -3.03
CA ALA A 215 11.79 25.25 -4.34
C ALA A 215 11.87 26.77 -4.51
N SER A 216 11.42 27.53 -3.52
CA SER A 216 11.52 29.01 -3.52
C SER A 216 12.97 29.48 -3.62
N THR A 217 13.90 28.85 -2.89
CA THR A 217 15.33 29.18 -2.96
C THR A 217 15.89 28.93 -4.37
N PHE A 218 15.55 27.81 -4.99
CA PHE A 218 16.00 27.48 -6.36
C PHE A 218 15.34 28.35 -7.43
N THR A 219 14.03 28.62 -7.33
CA THR A 219 13.32 29.48 -8.30
C THR A 219 13.80 30.91 -8.25
N ASN A 220 14.23 31.39 -7.07
CA ASN A 220 14.81 32.73 -6.91
C ASN A 220 16.31 32.77 -7.26
N ASN A 221 16.81 31.77 -8.00
CA ASN A 221 18.20 31.67 -8.48
C ASN A 221 19.25 31.80 -7.34
N MET A 222 18.90 31.31 -6.14
CA MET A 222 19.71 31.46 -4.92
C MET A 222 20.15 32.91 -4.67
N ARG A 223 19.36 33.91 -5.11
CA ARG A 223 19.65 35.32 -4.89
C ARG A 223 19.70 35.57 -3.38
N THR A 224 20.87 35.97 -2.89
CA THR A 224 21.05 36.33 -1.48
C THR A 224 20.25 37.59 -1.19
N ALA A 225 19.46 37.54 -0.11
CA ALA A 225 18.89 38.75 0.45
C ALA A 225 20.04 39.71 0.79
N GLY A 226 19.86 41.00 0.53
CA GLY A 226 20.88 41.98 0.85
C GLY A 226 20.25 43.27 1.35
N VAL A 227 21.02 43.98 2.16
CA VAL A 227 20.62 45.28 2.68
C VAL A 227 21.39 46.34 1.91
N VAL A 228 20.67 47.31 1.37
CA VAL A 228 21.26 48.52 0.80
C VAL A 228 21.28 49.57 1.92
N SER A 229 22.47 49.94 2.37
CA SER A 229 22.66 51.00 3.35
C SER A 229 23.07 52.30 2.65
N VAL A 230 22.60 53.44 3.15
CA VAL A 230 22.94 54.78 2.64
C VAL A 230 23.29 55.66 3.84
N LYS A 231 24.36 56.44 3.75
CA LYS A 231 24.88 57.24 4.88
C LYS A 231 24.03 58.48 5.21
N GLU A 232 23.25 58.98 4.26
CA GLU A 232 22.40 60.17 4.41
C GLU A 232 20.89 59.84 4.35
N PHE A 233 20.06 60.66 5.01
CA PHE A 233 18.61 60.49 5.00
C PHE A 233 17.99 60.90 3.66
N LEU A 234 17.38 59.93 2.97
CA LEU A 234 16.68 60.15 1.70
C LEU A 234 15.31 60.79 1.91
N ASN A 235 14.94 61.74 1.03
CA ASN A 235 13.59 62.28 0.94
C ASN A 235 12.57 61.23 0.45
N ILE A 236 11.27 61.43 0.67
CA ILE A 236 10.19 60.45 0.39
C ILE A 236 10.20 60.03 -1.09
N ASP A 237 10.35 60.99 -2.02
CA ASP A 237 10.39 60.71 -3.46
C ASP A 237 11.66 59.96 -3.87
N GLN A 238 12.82 60.32 -3.30
CA GLN A 238 14.09 59.63 -3.55
C GLN A 238 14.07 58.19 -3.01
N ARG A 239 13.44 57.97 -1.85
CA ARG A 239 13.26 56.63 -1.28
C ARG A 239 12.38 55.75 -2.17
N LYS A 240 11.32 56.31 -2.76
CA LYS A 240 10.43 55.58 -3.67
C LYS A 240 11.18 55.18 -4.96
N GLN A 241 11.90 56.11 -5.57
CA GLN A 241 12.71 55.84 -6.76
C GLN A 241 13.82 54.84 -6.49
N MET A 242 14.52 54.95 -5.36
CA MET A 242 15.58 54.01 -4.99
C MET A 242 15.02 52.61 -4.72
N LYS A 243 13.88 52.51 -4.01
CA LYS A 243 13.19 51.23 -3.82
C LYS A 243 12.77 50.61 -5.14
N GLU A 244 12.27 51.41 -6.08
CA GLU A 244 11.82 50.93 -7.39
C GLU A 244 13.01 50.45 -8.26
N LYS A 245 14.12 51.19 -8.28
CA LYS A 245 15.37 50.78 -8.95
C LYS A 245 15.99 49.52 -8.31
N VAL A 246 16.03 49.43 -6.98
CA VAL A 246 16.58 48.27 -6.25
C VAL A 246 15.66 47.05 -6.40
N MET A 247 14.34 47.21 -6.29
CA MET A 247 13.37 46.13 -6.50
C MET A 247 13.40 45.64 -7.96
N GLY A 248 13.48 46.55 -8.93
CA GLY A 248 13.63 46.20 -10.34
C GLY A 248 14.93 45.44 -10.62
N ALA A 249 16.00 45.75 -9.89
CA ALA A 249 17.28 45.03 -9.99
C ALA A 249 17.28 43.65 -9.30
N VAL A 250 16.62 43.54 -8.14
CA VAL A 250 16.60 42.30 -7.33
C VAL A 250 15.52 41.32 -7.78
N PHE A 251 14.40 41.80 -8.33
CA PHE A 251 13.24 40.98 -8.73
C PHE A 251 12.88 41.09 -10.24
N GLY A 252 13.69 41.80 -11.03
CA GLY A 252 13.55 41.86 -12.50
C GLY A 252 13.84 40.52 -13.20
N ASP A 253 13.39 40.43 -14.46
CA ASP A 253 13.45 39.24 -15.32
C ASP A 253 14.86 38.60 -15.32
N SER A 254 14.90 37.26 -15.23
CA SER A 254 16.12 36.48 -14.91
C SER A 254 17.21 36.55 -16.00
N ARG A 255 16.92 37.22 -17.11
CA ARG A 255 17.74 37.22 -18.33
C ARG A 255 18.95 38.15 -18.28
N THR A 256 19.06 38.99 -17.26
CA THR A 256 20.19 39.92 -17.15
C THR A 256 20.72 39.95 -15.72
N GLY A 257 21.87 39.32 -15.50
CA GLY A 257 22.75 39.66 -14.38
C GLY A 257 23.25 41.09 -14.56
N GLN A 258 22.37 42.07 -14.37
CA GLN A 258 22.71 43.49 -14.51
C GLN A 258 23.63 43.86 -13.36
N LEU A 259 24.88 44.17 -13.69
CA LEU A 259 25.75 44.95 -12.85
C LEU A 259 25.07 46.33 -12.64
N GLN A 260 24.79 46.70 -11.39
CA GLN A 260 24.07 47.94 -11.07
C GLN A 260 25.00 48.90 -10.33
N LEU A 261 24.90 50.18 -10.67
CA LEU A 261 25.66 51.27 -10.05
C LEU A 261 24.89 51.79 -8.83
N LEU A 262 25.55 51.76 -7.66
CA LEU A 262 25.04 52.34 -6.43
C LEU A 262 25.64 53.75 -6.28
N GLU A 263 24.78 54.78 -6.37
CA GLU A 263 25.17 56.19 -6.23
C GLU A 263 25.05 56.65 -4.76
N GLY A 264 25.74 57.74 -4.39
CA GLY A 264 25.58 58.39 -3.08
C GLY A 264 26.22 57.65 -1.89
N GLY A 265 27.26 56.85 -2.13
CA GLY A 265 27.92 56.08 -1.06
C GLY A 265 27.07 54.93 -0.51
N ALA A 266 26.10 54.46 -1.30
CA ALA A 266 25.27 53.33 -0.96
C ALA A 266 26.06 52.01 -1.05
N GLU A 267 26.03 51.21 -0.01
CA GLU A 267 26.72 49.93 0.07
C GLU A 267 25.69 48.79 0.07
N PHE A 268 25.89 47.78 -0.79
CA PHE A 268 25.09 46.57 -0.77
C PHE A 268 25.82 45.50 0.04
N THR A 269 25.29 45.20 1.23
CA THR A 269 25.78 44.09 2.03
C THR A 269 24.96 42.86 1.69
N GLN A 270 25.60 41.87 1.06
CA GLN A 270 25.01 40.54 0.91
C GLN A 270 24.87 39.90 2.29
N LEU A 271 23.64 39.51 2.66
CA LEU A 271 23.46 38.61 3.79
C LEU A 271 23.86 37.22 3.27
N SER A 272 25.06 36.75 3.62
CA SER A 272 25.52 35.46 3.13
C SER A 272 24.59 34.34 3.65
N MET A 273 24.11 33.51 2.74
CA MET A 273 23.59 32.19 3.06
C MET A 273 24.54 31.16 2.45
N HIS A 274 25.48 30.63 3.23
CA HIS A 274 26.18 29.40 2.88
C HIS A 274 26.79 28.76 4.13
N PRO A 275 26.09 27.78 4.71
CA PRO A 275 26.30 26.35 4.44
C PRO A 275 24.99 25.53 4.35
N ALA A 276 23.98 26.09 3.67
CA ALA A 276 22.60 25.57 3.69
C ALA A 276 22.35 24.33 2.81
N ASP A 277 23.09 24.15 1.70
CA ASP A 277 22.71 23.15 0.70
C ASP A 277 22.94 21.71 1.17
N ALA A 278 24.06 21.45 1.86
CA ALA A 278 24.32 20.15 2.49
C ALA A 278 23.31 19.85 3.61
N GLN A 279 22.98 20.85 4.43
CA GLN A 279 22.02 20.72 5.53
C GLN A 279 20.57 20.56 5.02
N MET A 280 20.22 21.18 3.89
CA MET A 280 18.94 21.01 3.21
C MET A 280 18.78 19.60 2.66
N LEU A 281 19.82 19.06 2.01
CA LEU A 281 19.80 17.68 1.51
C LEU A 281 19.65 16.67 2.65
N GLU A 282 20.39 16.86 3.75
CA GLU A 282 20.28 16.01 4.94
C GLU A 282 18.89 16.09 5.59
N THR A 283 18.31 17.29 5.68
CA THR A 283 16.94 17.48 6.19
C THR A 283 15.91 16.77 5.30
N ARG A 284 16.08 16.81 3.98
CA ARG A 284 15.20 16.10 3.03
C ARG A 284 15.35 14.59 3.16
N ALA A 285 16.58 14.08 3.29
CA ALA A 285 16.83 12.66 3.52
C ALA A 285 16.17 12.17 4.82
N PHE A 286 16.34 12.91 5.92
CA PHE A 286 15.68 12.59 7.19
C PHE A 286 14.14 12.63 7.09
N SER A 287 13.59 13.58 6.33
CA SER A 287 12.15 13.67 6.09
C SER A 287 11.61 12.42 5.37
N VAL A 288 12.38 11.84 4.45
CA VAL A 288 12.01 10.58 3.77
C VAL A 288 11.87 9.45 4.78
N GLU A 289 12.87 9.29 5.66
CA GLU A 289 12.82 8.25 6.69
C GLU A 289 11.67 8.44 7.69
N ASP A 290 11.41 9.67 8.12
CA ASP A 290 10.30 9.97 9.03
C ASP A 290 8.93 9.66 8.41
N LEU A 291 8.73 10.04 7.14
CA LEU A 291 7.50 9.72 6.41
C LEU A 291 7.32 8.21 6.20
N CYS A 292 8.39 7.48 5.90
CA CYS A 292 8.38 6.01 5.78
C CYS A 292 7.90 5.32 7.06
N ARG A 293 8.29 5.82 8.24
CA ARG A 293 7.89 5.24 9.54
C ARG A 293 6.38 5.22 9.75
N TRP A 294 5.66 6.24 9.28
CA TRP A 294 4.19 6.29 9.38
C TRP A 294 3.48 5.17 8.62
N PHE A 295 4.09 4.66 7.55
CA PHE A 295 3.57 3.54 6.76
C PHE A 295 4.24 2.20 7.09
N GLY A 296 5.24 2.19 7.98
CA GLY A 296 6.07 1.02 8.27
C GLY A 296 6.96 0.58 7.10
N MET A 297 7.14 1.44 6.09
CA MET A 297 7.86 1.10 4.86
C MET A 297 9.37 1.21 5.07
N PRO A 298 10.17 0.19 4.72
CA PRO A 298 11.62 0.34 4.69
C PRO A 298 12.04 1.36 3.60
N PRO A 299 12.87 2.37 3.90
CA PRO A 299 13.26 3.40 2.93
C PRO A 299 13.90 2.83 1.65
N SER A 300 14.61 1.71 1.75
CA SER A 300 15.22 1.03 0.60
C SER A 300 14.21 0.52 -0.43
N MET A 301 12.95 0.27 -0.04
CA MET A 301 11.89 -0.19 -0.94
C MET A 301 11.37 0.91 -1.87
N ILE A 302 11.49 2.17 -1.45
CA ILE A 302 11.07 3.34 -2.24
C ILE A 302 12.25 4.03 -2.94
N GLY A 303 13.38 3.34 -3.06
CA GLY A 303 14.59 3.87 -3.70
C GLY A 303 15.45 4.77 -2.81
N HIS A 304 15.15 4.87 -1.51
CA HIS A 304 15.95 5.61 -0.54
C HIS A 304 16.84 4.65 0.27
N GLY A 305 17.90 4.14 -0.36
CA GLY A 305 18.87 3.24 0.27
C GLY A 305 20.22 3.91 0.49
N THR A 306 20.84 3.69 1.64
CA THR A 306 22.28 3.94 1.85
C THR A 306 23.09 2.79 1.25
N ALA A 307 24.32 3.07 0.81
CA ALA A 307 25.16 2.14 0.04
C ALA A 307 25.43 0.78 0.70
N VAL A 308 25.18 0.65 2.01
CA VAL A 308 25.51 -0.53 2.83
C VAL A 308 24.46 -1.66 2.72
N SER A 309 23.23 -1.36 2.27
CA SER A 309 22.12 -2.34 2.21
C SER A 309 21.92 -3.01 0.84
N ASN A 310 22.81 -2.77 -0.12
CA ASN A 310 22.64 -3.17 -1.52
C ASN A 310 23.19 -4.57 -1.87
N TRP A 311 23.71 -5.34 -0.91
CA TRP A 311 24.28 -6.67 -1.17
C TRP A 311 23.32 -7.80 -0.75
N GLY A 312 22.89 -8.58 -1.75
CA GLY A 312 22.26 -9.91 -1.71
C GLY A 312 21.33 -10.20 -0.53
N THR A 313 21.89 -10.77 0.54
CA THR A 313 21.17 -11.28 1.71
C THR A 313 20.44 -10.19 2.50
N GLY A 314 20.92 -8.94 2.48
CA GLY A 314 20.25 -7.82 3.14
C GLY A 314 18.92 -7.44 2.49
N ARG A 315 18.82 -7.54 1.15
CA ARG A 315 17.61 -7.17 0.39
C ARG A 315 16.50 -8.22 0.54
N GLU A 316 16.86 -9.50 0.51
CA GLU A 316 15.92 -10.60 0.74
C GLU A 316 15.30 -10.50 2.14
N GLN A 317 16.12 -10.23 3.16
CA GLN A 317 15.64 -10.04 4.53
C GLN A 317 14.73 -8.81 4.66
N ILE A 318 15.02 -7.71 3.95
CA ILE A 318 14.16 -6.52 3.92
C ILE A 318 12.80 -6.83 3.27
N ASN A 319 12.80 -7.53 2.14
CA ASN A 319 11.57 -7.96 1.47
C ASN A 319 10.73 -8.88 2.38
N LEU A 320 11.39 -9.83 3.05
CA LEU A 320 10.75 -10.74 4.00
C LEU A 320 10.14 -9.97 5.20
N ASN A 321 10.84 -8.96 5.72
CA ASN A 321 10.34 -8.11 6.79
C ASN A 321 9.13 -7.27 6.33
N LEU A 322 9.17 -6.73 5.11
CA LEU A 322 8.05 -6.00 4.52
C LEU A 322 6.79 -6.87 4.46
N ILE A 323 6.92 -8.10 3.97
CA ILE A 323 5.80 -9.04 3.87
C ILE A 323 5.25 -9.37 5.27
N GLN A 324 6.13 -9.72 6.21
CA GLN A 324 5.74 -10.18 7.55
C GLN A 324 5.11 -9.10 8.43
N TYR A 325 5.67 -7.88 8.43
CA TYR A 325 5.29 -6.85 9.39
C TYR A 325 4.34 -5.80 8.80
N VAL A 326 4.46 -5.50 7.50
CA VAL A 326 3.63 -4.48 6.85
C VAL A 326 2.46 -5.15 6.12
N LEU A 327 2.73 -5.91 5.07
CA LEU A 327 1.68 -6.42 4.18
C LEU A 327 0.74 -7.39 4.90
N ARG A 328 1.29 -8.28 5.74
CA ARG A 328 0.50 -9.25 6.51
C ARG A 328 -0.55 -8.60 7.38
N ALA A 329 -0.27 -7.43 7.96
CA ALA A 329 -1.23 -6.74 8.81
C ALA A 329 -2.47 -6.28 8.01
N TYR A 330 -2.28 -5.84 6.76
CA TYR A 330 -3.39 -5.48 5.87
C TYR A 330 -4.13 -6.71 5.35
N MET A 331 -3.39 -7.72 4.86
CA MET A 331 -3.96 -8.96 4.33
C MET A 331 -4.88 -9.63 5.36
N VAL A 332 -4.37 -9.89 6.58
CA VAL A 332 -5.13 -10.57 7.63
C VAL A 332 -6.35 -9.77 8.07
N ARG A 333 -6.27 -8.42 8.10
CA ARG A 333 -7.43 -7.57 8.41
C ARG A 333 -8.53 -7.71 7.37
N ILE A 334 -8.17 -7.76 6.09
CA ILE A 334 -9.10 -7.95 4.98
C ILE A 334 -9.71 -9.35 5.07
N GLU A 335 -8.91 -10.40 5.23
CA GLU A 335 -9.36 -11.80 5.36
C GLU A 335 -10.36 -11.98 6.52
N GLN A 336 -10.03 -11.44 7.69
CA GLN A 336 -10.94 -11.47 8.85
C GLN A 336 -12.18 -10.61 8.64
N GLY A 337 -12.03 -9.47 7.94
CA GLY A 337 -13.14 -8.60 7.54
C GLY A 337 -14.13 -9.32 6.63
N ILE A 338 -13.64 -10.07 5.64
CA ILE A 338 -14.43 -10.90 4.73
C ILE A 338 -15.19 -11.95 5.54
N LYS A 339 -14.47 -12.71 6.38
CA LYS A 339 -15.08 -13.74 7.22
C LYS A 339 -16.18 -13.17 8.12
N LYS A 340 -15.99 -11.97 8.69
CA LYS A 340 -16.94 -11.35 9.61
C LYS A 340 -18.13 -10.67 8.92
N SER A 341 -17.97 -10.07 7.74
CA SER A 341 -19.00 -9.19 7.15
C SER A 341 -19.65 -9.77 5.89
N LEU A 342 -18.91 -10.58 5.11
CA LEU A 342 -19.39 -11.13 3.83
C LEU A 342 -19.92 -12.56 3.95
N MET A 343 -19.45 -13.32 4.94
CA MET A 343 -19.90 -14.69 5.18
C MET A 343 -20.95 -14.76 6.28
N THR A 344 -21.95 -15.63 6.08
CA THR A 344 -22.93 -15.96 7.11
C THR A 344 -22.30 -16.76 8.26
N PRO A 345 -22.88 -16.78 9.48
CA PRO A 345 -22.33 -17.56 10.59
C PRO A 345 -22.10 -19.04 10.28
N VAL A 346 -22.95 -19.64 9.45
CA VAL A 346 -22.83 -21.05 9.03
C VAL A 346 -21.66 -21.23 8.06
N GLU A 347 -21.50 -20.33 7.08
CA GLU A 347 -20.38 -20.38 6.14
C GLU A 347 -19.04 -20.20 6.84
N ARG A 348 -18.95 -19.37 7.89
CA ARG A 348 -17.68 -19.11 8.61
C ARG A 348 -17.03 -20.33 9.26
N ALA A 349 -17.80 -21.39 9.51
CA ALA A 349 -17.27 -22.65 10.03
C ALA A 349 -16.56 -23.46 8.94
N ARG A 350 -17.02 -23.34 7.70
CA ARG A 350 -16.60 -24.18 6.57
C ARG A 350 -15.71 -23.44 5.57
N PHE A 351 -15.94 -22.16 5.33
CA PHE A 351 -15.25 -21.35 4.33
C PHE A 351 -14.40 -20.26 4.96
N PHE A 352 -13.31 -19.92 4.29
CA PHE A 352 -12.44 -18.80 4.62
C PHE A 352 -11.74 -18.29 3.36
N SER A 353 -11.38 -17.01 3.32
CA SER A 353 -10.64 -16.42 2.22
C SER A 353 -9.24 -16.02 2.70
N GLU A 354 -8.21 -16.32 1.92
CA GLU A 354 -6.79 -16.10 2.27
C GLU A 354 -6.02 -15.62 1.03
N TYR A 355 -5.11 -14.67 1.24
CA TYR A 355 -4.20 -14.21 0.19
C TYR A 355 -3.12 -15.25 -0.08
N SER A 356 -2.89 -15.57 -1.36
CA SER A 356 -1.81 -16.46 -1.77
C SER A 356 -0.48 -15.68 -1.87
N VAL A 357 0.29 -15.68 -0.78
CA VAL A 357 1.62 -15.03 -0.72
C VAL A 357 2.66 -15.74 -1.58
N GLU A 358 2.41 -17.00 -1.95
CA GLU A 358 3.27 -17.79 -2.84
C GLU A 358 3.48 -17.12 -4.21
N GLY A 359 2.54 -16.28 -4.65
CA GLY A 359 2.67 -15.49 -5.88
C GLY A 359 3.92 -14.58 -5.89
N LEU A 360 4.36 -14.08 -4.74
CA LEU A 360 5.57 -13.25 -4.65
C LEU A 360 6.85 -14.04 -4.94
N LEU A 361 6.86 -15.35 -4.64
CA LEU A 361 8.01 -16.23 -4.90
C LEU A 361 8.15 -16.57 -6.39
N ARG A 362 7.15 -16.27 -7.23
CA ARG A 362 7.25 -16.49 -8.69
C ARG A 362 8.35 -15.62 -9.32
N GLY A 363 8.72 -14.50 -8.70
CA GLY A 363 9.79 -13.62 -9.16
C GLY A 363 11.20 -14.20 -9.04
N ASP A 364 11.42 -15.20 -8.18
CA ASP A 364 12.73 -15.85 -7.99
C ASP A 364 12.68 -17.31 -8.42
N SER A 365 13.16 -17.59 -9.63
CA SER A 365 13.22 -18.95 -10.16
C SER A 365 14.19 -19.83 -9.38
N VAL A 366 15.30 -19.30 -8.88
CA VAL A 366 16.35 -20.12 -8.23
C VAL A 366 15.81 -20.67 -6.92
N THR A 367 15.31 -19.81 -6.04
CA THR A 367 14.76 -20.24 -4.75
C THR A 367 13.54 -21.15 -4.95
N ARG A 368 12.68 -20.85 -5.93
CA ARG A 368 11.50 -21.68 -6.23
C ARG A 368 11.86 -23.10 -6.65
N PHE A 369 12.80 -23.28 -7.58
CA PHE A 369 13.23 -24.62 -8.01
C PHE A 369 14.02 -25.36 -6.91
N GLN A 370 14.76 -24.64 -6.06
CA GLN A 370 15.39 -25.24 -4.88
C GLN A 370 14.35 -25.79 -3.90
N VAL A 371 13.29 -25.03 -3.60
CA VAL A 371 12.18 -25.49 -2.75
C VAL A 371 11.49 -26.72 -3.36
N TYR A 372 11.25 -26.74 -4.68
CA TYR A 372 10.69 -27.92 -5.36
C TYR A 372 11.60 -29.14 -5.25
N SER A 373 12.90 -28.97 -5.44
CA SER A 373 13.88 -30.05 -5.28
C SER A 373 13.83 -30.62 -3.86
N THR A 374 13.87 -29.76 -2.83
CA THR A 374 13.77 -30.19 -1.43
C THR A 374 12.42 -30.83 -1.10
N ALA A 375 11.31 -30.32 -1.66
CA ALA A 375 9.98 -30.90 -1.44
C ALA A 375 9.84 -32.30 -2.06
N ILE A 376 10.40 -32.51 -3.26
CA ILE A 376 10.40 -33.81 -3.94
C ILE A 376 11.33 -34.79 -3.19
N GLN A 377 12.54 -34.37 -2.81
CA GLN A 377 13.50 -35.21 -2.09
C GLN A 377 12.97 -35.74 -0.75
N ASN A 378 12.16 -34.94 -0.06
CA ASN A 378 11.58 -35.27 1.24
C ASN A 378 10.18 -35.91 1.15
N SER A 379 9.72 -36.30 -0.04
CA SER A 379 8.36 -36.87 -0.24
C SER A 379 7.21 -35.97 0.25
N ILE A 380 7.37 -34.64 0.17
CA ILE A 380 6.30 -33.69 0.51
C ILE A 380 5.39 -33.43 -0.69
N LYS A 381 5.97 -33.40 -1.91
CA LYS A 381 5.25 -33.20 -3.16
C LYS A 381 5.68 -34.20 -4.21
N THR A 382 4.76 -34.58 -5.09
CA THR A 382 5.11 -35.39 -6.27
C THR A 382 5.72 -34.50 -7.37
N PRO A 383 6.55 -35.05 -8.26
CA PRO A 383 7.02 -34.32 -9.44
C PRO A 383 5.90 -33.69 -10.27
N ASN A 384 4.77 -34.39 -10.45
CA ASN A 384 3.62 -33.87 -11.21
C ASN A 384 2.89 -32.73 -10.49
N GLU A 385 2.84 -32.73 -9.15
CA GLU A 385 2.31 -31.59 -8.40
C GLU A 385 3.15 -30.33 -8.61
N CYS A 386 4.49 -30.46 -8.65
CA CYS A 386 5.37 -29.33 -8.97
C CYS A 386 5.21 -28.87 -10.43
N ARG A 387 5.03 -29.79 -11.38
CA ARG A 387 4.74 -29.47 -12.79
C ARG A 387 3.42 -28.72 -12.95
N ALA A 388 2.39 -29.12 -12.21
CA ALA A 388 1.09 -28.43 -12.22
C ALA A 388 1.21 -26.96 -11.76
N LEU A 389 2.11 -26.65 -10.82
CA LEU A 389 2.37 -25.26 -10.38
C LEU A 389 3.04 -24.41 -11.46
N GLU A 390 3.86 -25.00 -12.32
CA GLU A 390 4.47 -24.34 -13.50
C GLU A 390 3.55 -24.36 -14.73
N ASN A 391 2.35 -24.94 -14.64
CA ASN A 391 1.41 -25.19 -15.74
C ASN A 391 1.97 -26.15 -16.82
N ASP A 392 2.89 -27.04 -16.43
CA ASP A 392 3.41 -28.09 -17.30
C ASP A 392 2.47 -29.30 -17.33
N PRO A 393 2.35 -30.01 -18.48
CA PRO A 393 1.57 -31.24 -18.54
C PRO A 393 2.16 -32.32 -17.63
N PRO A 394 1.32 -33.17 -17.01
CA PRO A 394 1.78 -34.27 -16.17
C PRO A 394 2.54 -35.29 -17.01
N LEU A 395 3.51 -35.95 -16.39
CA LEU A 395 4.27 -37.05 -16.99
C LEU A 395 3.93 -38.37 -16.30
N GLU A 396 3.96 -39.46 -17.07
CA GLU A 396 3.69 -40.80 -16.58
C GLU A 396 4.74 -41.21 -15.53
N GLY A 397 4.29 -41.74 -14.38
CA GLY A 397 5.17 -42.07 -13.24
C GLY A 397 5.51 -40.89 -12.33
N GLY A 398 5.04 -39.68 -12.63
CA GLY A 398 5.31 -38.47 -11.84
C GLY A 398 4.39 -38.24 -10.63
N ASP A 399 3.39 -39.11 -10.39
CA ASP A 399 2.46 -39.04 -9.25
C ASP A 399 2.92 -39.89 -8.05
N VAL A 400 4.17 -40.36 -8.07
CA VAL A 400 4.74 -41.19 -7.01
C VAL A 400 5.66 -40.35 -6.13
N LEU A 401 5.53 -40.48 -4.82
CA LEU A 401 6.46 -39.87 -3.87
C LEU A 401 7.81 -40.58 -3.93
N VAL A 402 8.88 -39.80 -4.05
CA VAL A 402 10.25 -40.30 -4.17
C VAL A 402 11.07 -39.90 -2.94
N ILE A 403 11.97 -40.79 -2.51
CA ILE A 403 12.95 -40.50 -1.45
C ILE A 403 14.36 -40.74 -1.98
N GLN A 404 15.31 -39.89 -1.58
CA GLN A 404 16.72 -40.13 -1.88
C GLN A 404 17.27 -41.25 -1.00
N SER A 405 17.62 -42.39 -1.62
CA SER A 405 18.26 -43.52 -0.95
C SER A 405 19.78 -43.34 -0.88
N ASN A 406 20.27 -42.38 -0.09
CA ASN A 406 21.71 -42.09 0.00
C ASN A 406 22.47 -42.77 1.15
N LEU A 407 21.78 -43.36 2.14
CA LEU A 407 22.42 -44.14 3.21
C LEU A 407 21.51 -45.31 3.62
N VAL A 408 21.72 -46.46 3.01
CA VAL A 408 21.10 -47.72 3.43
C VAL A 408 22.04 -48.40 4.43
N PRO A 409 21.58 -48.75 5.65
CA PRO A 409 22.39 -49.51 6.60
C PRO A 409 22.91 -50.79 5.95
N LEU A 410 24.15 -51.21 6.26
CA LEU A 410 24.75 -52.43 5.69
C LEU A 410 23.86 -53.68 5.87
N THR A 411 23.01 -53.68 6.90
CA THR A 411 22.03 -54.74 7.21
C THR A 411 20.84 -54.82 6.25
N MET A 412 20.63 -53.81 5.41
CA MET A 412 19.58 -53.73 4.40
C MET A 412 20.11 -53.89 2.97
N LEU A 413 21.42 -54.14 2.80
CA LEU A 413 22.04 -54.42 1.50
C LEU A 413 21.52 -55.78 0.98
N GLY A 414 20.63 -55.74 -0.02
CA GLY A 414 20.04 -56.94 -0.64
C GLY A 414 18.51 -57.07 -0.56
N LYS A 415 17.81 -56.16 0.13
CA LYS A 415 16.33 -56.10 0.13
C LYS A 415 15.74 -55.15 -0.90
N ILE A 416 16.58 -54.45 -1.66
CA ILE A 416 16.18 -53.67 -2.84
C ILE A 416 16.49 -54.56 -4.06
N THR A 417 15.44 -55.18 -4.57
CA THR A 417 15.47 -56.21 -5.60
C THR A 417 15.85 -55.62 -6.96
N SER A 418 17.15 -55.54 -7.25
CA SER A 418 17.74 -55.64 -8.61
C SER A 418 19.27 -55.47 -8.63
N THR A 419 19.88 -54.91 -7.59
CA THR A 419 21.34 -54.71 -7.50
C THR A 419 22.09 -55.80 -6.74
N ALA A 420 21.38 -56.71 -6.07
CA ALA A 420 21.99 -57.76 -5.25
C ALA A 420 22.71 -58.83 -6.09
N GLN A 421 22.22 -59.18 -7.28
CA GLN A 421 22.88 -60.16 -8.16
C GLN A 421 24.23 -59.64 -8.68
N THR A 422 24.28 -58.37 -9.06
CA THR A 422 25.47 -57.70 -9.61
C THR A 422 26.51 -57.40 -8.53
N ALA A 423 26.06 -57.06 -7.32
CA ALA A 423 26.95 -56.90 -6.18
C ALA A 423 27.51 -58.24 -5.66
N LYS A 424 26.69 -59.31 -5.70
CA LYS A 424 27.11 -60.67 -5.32
C LYS A 424 28.14 -61.23 -6.31
N SER A 425 27.94 -61.07 -7.62
CA SER A 425 28.89 -61.54 -8.63
C SER A 425 30.22 -60.76 -8.59
N ALA A 426 30.17 -59.44 -8.33
CA ALA A 426 31.36 -58.62 -8.16
C ALA A 426 32.18 -58.99 -6.90
N MET A 427 31.51 -59.31 -5.77
CA MET A 427 32.20 -59.72 -4.55
C MET A 427 32.75 -61.16 -4.62
N LEU A 428 32.06 -62.09 -5.28
CA LEU A 428 32.57 -63.46 -5.49
C LEU A 428 33.83 -63.45 -6.37
N SER A 429 33.87 -62.58 -7.39
CA SER A 429 35.07 -62.37 -8.21
C SER A 429 36.24 -61.75 -7.43
N TRP A 430 35.98 -60.94 -6.41
CA TRP A 430 37.02 -60.30 -5.59
C TRP A 430 37.57 -61.23 -4.50
N LEU A 431 36.76 -62.15 -3.98
CA LEU A 431 37.13 -63.15 -2.98
C LEU A 431 37.77 -64.43 -3.56
N GLY A 432 37.87 -64.54 -4.89
CA GLY A 432 38.56 -65.64 -5.56
C GLY A 432 37.86 -66.99 -5.52
N ILE A 433 36.57 -67.03 -5.15
CA ILE A 433 35.77 -68.26 -5.10
C ILE A 433 35.07 -68.43 -6.45
N LYS A 434 35.53 -69.38 -7.26
CA LYS A 434 34.79 -69.80 -8.47
C LYS A 434 33.62 -70.68 -8.05
N GLU A 435 32.41 -70.32 -8.48
CA GLU A 435 31.27 -71.23 -8.44
C GLU A 435 31.65 -72.50 -9.21
N LYS A 436 31.52 -73.65 -8.55
CA LYS A 436 31.55 -74.95 -9.23
C LYS A 436 30.22 -75.07 -9.95
N ASP A 437 30.26 -75.15 -11.27
CA ASP A 437 29.12 -75.58 -12.06
C ASP A 437 28.76 -77.01 -11.63
N ASP A 438 27.67 -77.16 -10.88
CA ASP A 438 26.98 -78.44 -10.77
C ASP A 438 26.21 -78.65 -12.07
N ASP A 439 26.93 -79.29 -12.99
CA ASP A 439 26.45 -79.93 -14.19
C ASP A 439 25.54 -81.11 -13.78
N HIS A 440 24.21 -80.93 -13.89
CA HIS A 440 23.29 -82.05 -14.00
C HIS A 440 22.30 -81.79 -15.13
N SER A 441 22.72 -82.21 -16.32
CA SER A 441 21.84 -82.79 -17.32
C SER A 441 21.25 -84.12 -16.81
N ALA A 442 19.92 -84.24 -16.91
CA ALA A 442 19.03 -85.41 -16.91
C ALA A 442 17.94 -85.36 -15.84
#